data_AF-A0A853IB14-F1
#
_entry.id   AF-A0A853IB14-F1
#
_cell.length_a   1.000
_cell.length_b   1.000
_cell.length_c   1.000
_cell.angle_alpha   90.00
_cell.angle_beta   90.00
_cell.angle_gamma   90.00
#
_symmetry.space_group_name_H-M   'P 1'
#
loop_
_entity.id
_entity.type
_entity.pdbx_description
1 polymer ?
#
loop_
_entity_poly.entity_id
_entity_poly.type
_entity_poly.pdbx_seq_one_letter_code
_entity_poly.pdbx_strand_id
1 'polypeptide(L)'
;MINATDFPYVRSFLSAYFHQDWLDEYTSLDEAIEEYCSCGNIEDRKLALSELKSLTRLAEAGEFNEADLLSFSCYFQPSVNNITLSDWLEYVSTFIANKLQIIR
;
A
#
# COMPACT_ATOMS: atom_id res chain seq x y z
N MET A 1 -12.30 5.29 13.80
CA MET A 1 -12.26 5.20 12.33
C MET A 1 -10.93 5.74 11.90
N ILE A 2 -10.11 4.91 11.27
CA ILE A 2 -8.79 5.30 10.79
C ILE A 2 -8.97 6.21 9.58
N ASN A 3 -8.32 7.37 9.57
CA ASN A 3 -8.47 8.35 8.49
C ASN A 3 -7.20 8.38 7.64
N ALA A 4 -7.37 8.35 6.32
CA ALA A 4 -6.27 8.49 5.37
C ALA A 4 -5.47 9.80 5.52
N THR A 5 -6.00 10.83 6.19
CA THR A 5 -5.23 12.04 6.52
C THR A 5 -4.12 11.81 7.54
N ASP A 6 -4.23 10.77 8.36
CA ASP A 6 -3.21 10.40 9.35
C ASP A 6 -2.05 9.59 8.72
N PHE A 7 -2.24 9.15 7.47
CA PHE A 7 -1.30 8.32 6.71
C PHE A 7 -1.09 8.90 5.30
N PRO A 8 -0.61 10.16 5.18
CA PRO A 8 -0.56 10.87 3.90
C PRO A 8 0.32 10.21 2.85
N TYR A 9 1.41 9.54 3.24
CA TYR A 9 2.34 8.93 2.27
C TYR A 9 1.76 7.64 1.70
N VAL A 10 1.14 6.82 2.54
CA VAL A 10 0.40 5.64 2.08
C VAL A 10 -0.83 6.03 1.29
N ARG A 11 -1.56 7.07 1.70
CA ARG A 11 -2.67 7.60 0.91
C ARG A 11 -2.21 8.00 -0.49
N SER A 12 -1.14 8.79 -0.58
CA SER A 12 -0.60 9.21 -1.88
C SER A 12 -0.28 8.00 -2.76
N PHE A 13 0.48 7.04 -2.23
CA PHE A 13 0.80 5.79 -2.90
C PHE A 13 -0.45 5.01 -3.34
N LEU A 14 -1.35 4.67 -2.42
CA LEU A 14 -2.50 3.85 -2.76
C LEU A 14 -3.45 4.53 -3.75
N SER A 15 -3.66 5.85 -3.61
CA SER A 15 -4.51 6.62 -4.53
C SER A 15 -3.93 6.77 -5.94
N ALA A 16 -2.61 6.68 -6.10
CA ALA A 16 -1.94 6.84 -7.39
C ALA A 16 -1.75 5.51 -8.13
N TYR A 17 -1.61 4.39 -7.43
CA TYR A 17 -1.24 3.10 -8.03
C TYR A 17 -2.34 2.03 -7.91
N PHE A 18 -3.30 2.21 -6.99
CA PHE A 18 -4.43 1.31 -6.78
C PHE A 18 -5.77 2.07 -6.84
N HIS A 19 -5.87 3.06 -7.73
CA HIS A 19 -7.12 3.76 -8.04
C HIS A 19 -8.12 2.82 -8.76
N GLN A 20 -9.32 3.31 -9.04
CA GLN A 20 -10.42 2.51 -9.61
C GLN A 20 -10.06 1.77 -10.91
N ASP A 21 -9.23 2.40 -11.74
CA ASP A 21 -8.88 1.93 -13.08
C ASP A 21 -7.47 1.33 -13.15
N TRP A 22 -6.86 0.97 -12.00
CA TRP A 22 -5.46 0.53 -11.95
C TRP A 22 -5.16 -0.70 -12.83
N LEU A 23 -6.16 -1.55 -13.09
CA LEU A 23 -6.03 -2.71 -13.98
C LEU A 23 -5.94 -2.36 -15.48
N ASP A 24 -6.30 -1.13 -15.86
CA ASP A 24 -6.08 -0.63 -17.22
C ASP A 24 -4.63 -0.18 -17.43
N GLU A 25 -3.92 0.14 -16.34
CA GLU A 25 -2.53 0.62 -16.35
C GLU A 25 -1.52 -0.49 -16.03
N TYR A 26 -1.89 -1.39 -15.11
CA TYR A 26 -0.99 -2.43 -14.59
C TYR A 26 -1.59 -3.81 -14.77
N THR A 27 -0.78 -4.74 -15.25
CA THR A 27 -1.14 -6.15 -15.45
C THR A 27 -1.12 -6.94 -14.14
N SER A 28 -0.47 -6.42 -13.11
CA SER A 28 -0.30 -7.09 -11.82
C SER A 28 -0.09 -6.12 -10.67
N LEU A 29 -0.32 -6.62 -9.45
CA LEU A 29 0.01 -5.91 -8.21
C LEU A 29 1.50 -5.54 -8.16
N ASP A 30 2.38 -6.46 -8.56
CA ASP A 30 3.83 -6.28 -8.50
C ASP A 30 4.30 -5.16 -9.43
N GLU A 31 3.69 -5.06 -10.62
CA GLU A 31 3.99 -3.98 -11.57
C GLU A 31 3.64 -2.61 -11.00
N ALA A 32 2.47 -2.46 -10.36
CA ALA A 32 2.08 -1.21 -9.72
C ALA A 32 3.03 -0.82 -8.56
N ILE A 33 3.45 -1.79 -7.74
CA ILE A 33 4.40 -1.54 -6.64
C ILE A 33 5.81 -1.23 -7.19
N GLU A 34 6.22 -1.90 -8.26
CA GLU A 34 7.50 -1.67 -8.93
C GLU A 34 7.58 -0.26 -9.53
N GLU A 35 6.52 0.20 -10.19
CA GLU A 35 6.44 1.56 -10.75
C GLU A 35 6.55 2.60 -9.63
N TYR A 36 5.82 2.41 -8.52
CA TYR A 36 5.96 3.25 -7.33
C TYR A 36 7.40 3.26 -6.79
N CYS A 37 8.06 2.11 -6.75
CA CYS A 37 9.44 2.00 -6.29
C CYS A 37 10.45 2.63 -7.27
N SER A 38 10.13 2.72 -8.55
CA SER A 38 11.01 3.26 -9.59
C SER A 38 10.91 4.78 -9.70
N CYS A 39 9.69 5.31 -9.59
CA CYS A 39 9.38 6.72 -9.80
C CYS A 39 9.28 7.52 -8.49
N GLY A 40 9.05 6.87 -7.35
CA GLY A 40 8.84 7.51 -6.06
C GLY A 40 10.11 8.08 -5.42
N ASN A 41 9.98 9.23 -4.76
CA ASN A 41 11.02 9.81 -3.91
C ASN A 41 11.43 8.80 -2.82
N ILE A 42 12.74 8.65 -2.57
CA ILE A 42 13.27 7.71 -1.56
C ILE A 42 12.75 8.03 -0.15
N GLU A 43 12.68 9.32 0.23
CA GLU A 43 12.20 9.72 1.56
C GLU A 43 10.70 9.47 1.72
N ASP A 44 9.90 9.80 0.71
CA ASP A 44 8.45 9.50 0.73
C ASP A 44 8.21 7.98 0.84
N ARG A 45 9.03 7.16 0.17
CA ARG A 45 8.96 5.70 0.29
C ARG A 45 9.31 5.19 1.67
N LYS A 46 10.29 5.79 2.36
CA LYS A 46 10.62 5.43 3.75
C LYS A 46 9.47 5.78 4.69
N LEU A 47 8.83 6.92 4.48
CA LEU A 47 7.69 7.38 5.28
C LEU A 47 6.46 6.51 5.03
N ALA A 48 6.13 6.23 3.76
CA ALA A 48 5.09 5.28 3.37
C ALA A 48 5.33 3.89 3.98
N LEU A 49 6.58 3.39 3.97
CA LEU A 49 6.92 2.11 4.61
C LEU A 49 6.66 2.11 6.12
N SER A 50 6.93 3.21 6.82
CA SER A 50 6.63 3.33 8.25
C SER A 50 5.13 3.33 8.53
N GLU A 51 4.37 4.02 7.69
CA GLU A 51 2.91 4.07 7.74
C GLU A 51 2.28 2.72 7.41
N LEU A 52 2.73 2.03 6.35
CA LEU A 52 2.26 0.68 6.00
C LEU A 52 2.45 -0.29 7.16
N LYS A 53 3.62 -0.30 7.80
CA LYS A 53 3.86 -1.13 9.00
C LYS A 53 2.90 -0.83 10.15
N SER A 54 2.48 0.43 10.28
CA SER A 54 1.49 0.81 11.29
C SER A 54 0.11 0.30 10.92
N LEU A 55 -0.30 0.45 9.65
CA LEU A 55 -1.57 -0.08 9.13
C LEU A 55 -1.61 -1.62 9.17
N THR A 56 -0.50 -2.32 8.93
CA THR A 56 -0.42 -3.78 9.08
C THR A 56 -0.79 -4.19 10.50
N ARG A 57 -0.19 -3.57 11.52
CA ARG A 57 -0.51 -3.86 12.93
C ARG A 57 -1.96 -3.55 13.29
N LEU A 58 -2.51 -2.48 12.74
CA LEU A 58 -3.91 -2.10 12.93
C LEU A 58 -4.85 -3.12 12.26
N ALA A 59 -4.48 -3.64 11.09
CA ALA A 59 -5.22 -4.71 10.42
C ALA A 59 -5.17 -6.03 11.20
N GLU A 60 -4.00 -6.41 11.72
CA GLU A 60 -3.84 -7.57 12.61
C GLU A 60 -4.68 -7.44 13.90
N ALA A 61 -4.82 -6.22 14.44
CA ALA A 61 -5.66 -5.92 15.59
C ALA A 61 -7.16 -5.82 15.24
N GLY A 62 -7.54 -5.84 13.96
CA GLY A 62 -8.92 -5.65 13.50
C GLY A 62 -9.43 -4.21 13.57
N GLU A 63 -8.53 -3.23 13.73
CA GLU A 63 -8.83 -1.80 13.81
C GLU A 63 -8.80 -1.10 12.44
N PHE A 64 -8.22 -1.77 11.44
CA PHE A 64 -8.19 -1.35 10.03
C PHE A 64 -8.66 -2.52 9.16
N ASN A 65 -9.65 -2.29 8.29
CA ASN A 65 -10.23 -3.34 7.46
C ASN A 65 -10.34 -2.92 5.99
N GLU A 66 -10.71 -3.86 5.12
CA GLU A 66 -10.73 -3.65 3.67
C GLU A 66 -11.65 -2.49 3.26
N ALA A 67 -12.75 -2.24 3.97
CA ALA A 67 -13.63 -1.11 3.66
C ALA A 67 -12.98 0.26 3.95
N ASP A 68 -12.02 0.31 4.89
CA ASP A 68 -11.31 1.54 5.22
C ASP A 68 -10.36 1.98 4.08
N LEU A 69 -9.94 1.06 3.20
CA LEU A 69 -9.09 1.36 2.02
C LEU A 69 -9.73 2.38 1.08
N LEU A 70 -11.06 2.44 1.01
CA LEU A 70 -11.76 3.44 0.21
C LEU A 70 -11.47 4.87 0.68
N SER A 71 -11.21 5.08 1.98
CA SER A 71 -10.79 6.39 2.49
C SER A 71 -9.42 6.82 1.97
N PHE A 72 -8.59 5.86 1.55
CA PHE A 72 -7.30 6.05 0.90
C PHE A 72 -7.43 6.18 -0.63
N SER A 73 -8.65 6.13 -1.18
CA SER A 73 -8.91 6.01 -2.62
C SER A 73 -8.26 4.78 -3.25
N CYS A 74 -8.11 3.72 -2.45
CA CYS A 74 -7.59 2.43 -2.86
C CYS A 74 -8.77 1.50 -3.20
N TYR A 75 -8.75 0.93 -4.39
CA TYR A 75 -9.78 0.03 -4.91
C TYR A 75 -9.27 -1.42 -5.03
N PHE A 76 -8.04 -1.70 -4.58
CA PHE A 76 -7.56 -3.06 -4.46
C PHE A 76 -8.33 -3.81 -3.37
N GLN A 77 -8.76 -5.03 -3.68
CA GLN A 77 -9.53 -5.90 -2.79
C GLN A 77 -8.74 -7.19 -2.51
N PRO A 78 -7.97 -7.26 -1.40
CA PRO A 78 -7.22 -8.46 -1.01
C PRO A 78 -8.11 -9.72 -0.97
N SER A 79 -9.34 -9.59 -0.48
CA SER A 79 -10.28 -10.70 -0.33
C SER A 79 -10.62 -11.43 -1.63
N VAL A 80 -10.63 -10.75 -2.78
CA VAL A 80 -10.88 -11.35 -4.11
C VAL A 80 -9.80 -12.39 -4.47
N ASN A 81 -8.59 -12.22 -3.94
CA ASN A 81 -7.45 -13.10 -4.15
C ASN A 81 -7.22 -14.10 -3.01
N ASN A 82 -8.19 -14.26 -2.09
CA ASN A 82 -8.09 -15.11 -0.89
C ASN A 82 -6.91 -14.77 0.03
N ILE A 83 -6.50 -13.51 0.08
CA ILE A 83 -5.48 -13.02 1.02
C ILE A 83 -6.10 -12.05 2.03
N THR A 84 -5.55 -12.01 3.23
CA THR A 84 -6.00 -11.04 4.24
C THR A 84 -5.44 -9.65 3.94
N LEU A 85 -6.08 -8.61 4.50
CA LEU A 85 -5.58 -7.24 4.41
C LEU A 85 -4.18 -7.11 5.02
N SER A 86 -3.94 -7.70 6.19
CA SER A 86 -2.63 -7.67 6.85
C SER A 86 -1.56 -8.36 6.02
N ASP A 87 -1.86 -9.52 5.40
CA ASP A 87 -0.90 -10.22 4.54
C ASP A 87 -0.53 -9.37 3.32
N TRP A 88 -1.51 -8.69 2.72
CA TRP A 88 -1.26 -7.80 1.59
C TRP A 88 -0.41 -6.59 2.00
N LEU A 89 -0.75 -5.92 3.12
CA LEU A 89 0.03 -4.77 3.60
C LEU A 89 1.46 -5.15 3.97
N GLU A 90 1.67 -6.33 4.55
CA GLU A 90 3.00 -6.87 4.86
C GLU A 90 3.79 -7.21 3.59
N TYR A 91 3.12 -7.78 2.58
CA TYR A 91 3.71 -8.05 1.28
C TYR A 91 4.24 -6.75 0.63
N VAL A 92 3.38 -5.73 0.54
CA VAL A 92 3.73 -4.41 -0.03
C VAL A 92 4.87 -3.78 0.76
N SER A 93 4.82 -3.83 2.10
CA SER A 93 5.87 -3.31 2.99
C SER A 93 7.21 -3.99 2.73
N THR A 94 7.21 -5.33 2.61
CA THR A 94 8.42 -6.11 2.34
C THR A 94 9.00 -5.79 0.97
N PHE A 95 8.15 -5.65 -0.05
CA PHE A 95 8.57 -5.28 -1.40
C PHE A 95 9.29 -3.93 -1.41
N ILE A 96 8.66 -2.89 -0.83
CA ILE A 96 9.23 -1.54 -0.74
C ILE A 96 10.54 -1.55 0.07
N ALA A 97 10.56 -2.26 1.21
CA ALA A 97 11.76 -2.37 2.04
C ALA A 97 12.94 -2.98 1.29
N ASN A 98 12.71 -4.05 0.52
CA ASN A 98 13.74 -4.68 -0.31
C ASN A 98 14.28 -3.72 -1.36
N LYS A 99 13.40 -2.97 -2.04
CA LYS A 99 13.82 -1.96 -3.04
C LYS A 99 14.63 -0.83 -2.43
N LEU A 100 14.28 -0.37 -1.23
CA LEU A 100 15.07 0.65 -0.50
C LEU A 100 16.45 0.14 -0.06
N GLN A 101 16.60 -1.17 0.20
CA GLN A 101 17.89 -1.75 0.57
C GLN A 101 18.83 -1.95 -0.64
N ILE A 102 18.28 -2.17 -1.83
CA ILE A 102 19.07 -2.30 -3.08
C ILE A 102 19.70 -0.96 -3.49
N ILE A 103 19.17 0.17 -3.01
CA ILE A 103 19.68 1.53 -3.33
C ILE A 103 20.85 1.94 -2.40
N ARG A 104 21.45 1.02 -1.64
CA ARG A 104 22.63 1.30 -0.79
C ARG A 104 23.96 1.12 -1.49
#